data_AF-A0A961GU15-F1
#
_entry.id   AF-A0A961GU15-F1
#
_cell.length_a   1.000
_cell.length_b   1.000
_cell.length_c   1.000
_cell.angle_alpha   90.00
_cell.angle_beta   90.00
_cell.angle_gamma   90.00
#
_symmetry.space_group_name_H-M   'P 1'
#
loop_
_entity.id
_entity.type
_entity.pdbx_description
1 polymer ?
#
loop_
_entity_poly.entity_id
_entity_poly.type
_entity_poly.pdbx_seq_one_letter_code
_entity_poly.pdbx_strand_id
1 'polypeptide(L)'
;MFDGNFRTQVDAAVKPIGQSIKRLGITADMITAAGIVMAVAAAVAIGAGALNLGLLFLVLTGIPDLIDGAVAKAWGTASQRGAFFDSVSDRLTDGLLFGGVTWYLAATDGRPVVVILPMACYVSASLVSYIRAKGDALGLDGSGGLVERAERFIMLAVGLLFPPLLLAVLALIVVLNMITAGQRFVKVWRQAAAPPKALSDRRSSRARRTGRTSGTRWAEQRSRRLETRATRSARRPRS
;
A
#
# COMPACT_ATOMS: atom_id res chain seq x y z
N MET A 1 -15.61 -18.75 1.82
CA MET A 1 -16.33 -19.61 0.84
C MET A 1 -16.64 -18.82 -0.45
N PHE A 2 -15.70 -17.98 -0.91
CA PHE A 2 -15.76 -17.28 -2.20
C PHE A 2 -14.34 -17.14 -2.77
N ASP A 3 -13.52 -18.21 -2.79
CA ASP A 3 -12.06 -18.06 -2.99
C ASP A 3 -11.43 -18.92 -4.09
N GLY A 4 -12.19 -19.73 -4.81
CA GLY A 4 -11.66 -20.61 -5.87
C GLY A 4 -11.99 -20.15 -7.29
N ASN A 5 -13.29 -20.01 -7.59
CA ASN A 5 -13.76 -19.80 -8.96
C ASN A 5 -13.60 -18.36 -9.48
N PHE A 6 -13.68 -17.36 -8.60
CA PHE A 6 -13.57 -15.96 -9.04
C PHE A 6 -12.12 -15.58 -9.37
N ARG A 7 -11.15 -16.05 -8.58
CA ARG A 7 -9.71 -15.90 -8.85
C ARG A 7 -9.29 -16.60 -10.15
N THR A 8 -9.80 -17.80 -10.41
CA THR A 8 -9.48 -18.55 -11.63
C THR A 8 -10.10 -17.94 -12.89
N GLN A 9 -11.30 -17.37 -12.82
CA GLN A 9 -11.90 -16.66 -13.95
C GLN A 9 -11.19 -15.33 -14.26
N VAL A 10 -10.81 -14.56 -13.24
CA VAL A 10 -10.02 -13.33 -13.42
C VAL A 10 -8.62 -13.67 -13.97
N ASP A 11 -7.95 -14.70 -13.42
CA ASP A 11 -6.64 -15.14 -13.92
C ASP A 11 -6.72 -15.69 -15.36
N ALA A 12 -7.84 -16.29 -15.77
CA ALA A 12 -8.06 -16.78 -17.13
C ALA A 12 -8.32 -15.64 -18.14
N ALA A 13 -9.07 -14.61 -17.76
CA ALA A 13 -9.34 -13.43 -18.61
C ALA A 13 -8.09 -12.56 -18.83
N VAL A 14 -7.22 -12.50 -17.82
CA VAL A 14 -6.01 -11.68 -17.79
C VAL A 14 -4.83 -12.32 -18.56
N LYS A 15 -4.75 -13.65 -18.58
CA LYS A 15 -3.70 -14.42 -19.26
C LYS A 15 -3.50 -14.11 -20.75
N PRO A 16 -4.54 -14.07 -21.61
CA PRO A 16 -4.38 -13.81 -23.04
C PRO A 16 -3.91 -12.37 -23.33
N ILE A 17 -4.34 -11.40 -22.50
CA ILE A 17 -3.90 -10.01 -22.60
C ILE A 17 -2.41 -9.92 -22.26
N GLY A 18 -1.98 -10.51 -21.14
CA GLY A 18 -0.57 -10.54 -20.75
C GLY A 18 0.33 -11.25 -21.78
N GLN A 19 -0.15 -12.34 -22.39
CA GLN A 19 0.60 -13.05 -23.45
C GLN A 19 0.67 -12.27 -24.77
N SER A 20 -0.37 -11.51 -25.12
CA SER A 20 -0.38 -10.67 -26.32
C SER A 20 0.56 -9.48 -26.16
N ILE A 21 0.54 -8.82 -25.00
CA ILE A 21 1.49 -7.74 -24.64
C ILE A 21 2.93 -8.27 -24.68
N LYS A 22 3.15 -9.51 -24.20
CA LYS A 22 4.46 -10.16 -24.27
C LYS A 22 4.96 -10.38 -25.69
N ARG A 23 4.08 -10.79 -26.61
CA ARG A 23 4.42 -10.99 -28.02
C ARG A 23 4.72 -9.68 -28.76
N LEU A 24 4.13 -8.58 -28.31
CA LEU A 24 4.36 -7.23 -28.86
C LEU A 24 5.62 -6.54 -28.31
N GLY A 25 6.31 -7.14 -27.32
CA GLY A 25 7.51 -6.56 -26.72
C GLY A 25 7.26 -5.32 -25.85
N ILE A 26 6.00 -5.04 -25.49
CA ILE A 26 5.63 -3.91 -24.64
C ILE A 26 6.10 -4.20 -23.21
N THR A 27 6.95 -3.32 -22.67
CA THR A 27 7.49 -3.44 -21.31
C THR A 27 6.63 -2.69 -20.29
N ALA A 28 6.77 -3.00 -19.00
CA ALA A 28 6.12 -2.25 -17.92
C ALA A 28 6.51 -0.75 -17.96
N ASP A 29 7.79 -0.45 -18.19
CA ASP A 29 8.27 0.93 -18.34
C ASP A 29 7.55 1.70 -19.48
N MET A 30 7.23 1.03 -20.60
CA MET A 30 6.45 1.65 -21.68
C MET A 30 5.00 1.94 -21.28
N ILE A 31 4.40 1.06 -20.49
CA ILE A 31 3.02 1.21 -19.98
C ILE A 31 2.95 2.38 -19.00
N THR A 32 3.90 2.46 -18.06
CA THR A 32 4.03 3.61 -17.14
C THR A 32 4.28 4.92 -17.89
N ALA A 33 5.17 4.92 -18.90
CA ALA A 33 5.42 6.10 -19.73
C ALA A 33 4.17 6.56 -20.51
N ALA A 34 3.39 5.63 -21.05
CA ALA A 34 2.12 5.94 -21.69
C ALA A 34 1.15 6.60 -20.69
N GLY A 35 1.08 6.11 -19.44
CA GLY A 35 0.31 6.75 -18.37
C GLY A 35 0.67 8.21 -18.13
N ILE A 36 1.97 8.53 -18.11
CA ILE A 36 2.45 9.92 -17.98
C ILE A 36 2.01 10.77 -19.17
N VAL A 37 2.11 10.26 -20.40
CA VAL A 37 1.65 10.99 -21.60
C VAL A 37 0.15 11.30 -21.50
N MET A 38 -0.66 10.33 -21.06
CA MET A 38 -2.10 10.55 -20.83
C MET A 38 -2.35 11.57 -19.73
N ALA A 39 -1.52 11.59 -18.68
CA ALA A 39 -1.63 12.58 -17.60
C ALA A 39 -1.32 14.00 -18.09
N VAL A 40 -0.31 14.17 -18.96
CA VAL A 40 -0.01 15.46 -19.60
C VAL A 40 -1.17 15.90 -20.48
N ALA A 41 -1.70 14.99 -21.32
CA ALA A 41 -2.85 15.29 -22.17
C ALA A 41 -4.09 15.68 -21.35
N ALA A 42 -4.34 14.99 -20.23
CA ALA A 42 -5.40 15.33 -19.30
C ALA A 42 -5.19 16.72 -18.70
N ALA A 43 -3.99 17.01 -18.19
CA ALA A 43 -3.67 18.29 -17.57
C ALA A 43 -3.88 19.48 -18.54
N VAL A 44 -3.42 19.33 -19.78
CA VAL A 44 -3.59 20.36 -20.83
C VAL A 44 -5.06 20.52 -21.20
N ALA A 45 -5.79 19.42 -21.41
CA ALA A 45 -7.21 19.48 -21.76
C ALA A 45 -8.06 20.10 -20.65
N ILE A 46 -7.80 19.74 -19.37
CA ILE A 46 -8.45 20.35 -18.21
C ILE A 46 -8.12 21.85 -18.15
N GLY A 47 -6.83 22.21 -18.21
CA GLY A 47 -6.38 23.59 -18.14
C GLY A 47 -6.95 24.49 -19.24
N ALA A 48 -7.11 23.94 -20.45
CA ALA A 48 -7.74 24.62 -21.58
C ALA A 48 -9.29 24.69 -21.49
N GLY A 49 -9.91 24.15 -20.43
CA GLY A 49 -11.36 24.15 -20.22
C GLY A 49 -12.12 23.03 -20.96
N ALA A 50 -11.44 22.14 -21.67
CA ALA A 50 -12.04 20.98 -22.33
C ALA A 50 -12.25 19.83 -21.33
N LEU A 51 -13.08 20.05 -20.30
CA LEU A 51 -13.19 19.16 -19.14
C LEU A 51 -13.60 17.72 -19.48
N ASN A 52 -14.48 17.51 -20.46
CA ASN A 52 -14.87 16.17 -20.92
C ASN A 52 -13.70 15.40 -21.55
N LEU A 53 -12.85 16.11 -22.31
CA LEU A 53 -11.65 15.51 -22.90
C LEU A 53 -10.58 15.27 -21.82
N GLY A 54 -10.46 16.19 -20.86
CA GLY A 54 -9.67 16.02 -19.66
C GLY A 54 -10.08 14.79 -18.84
N LEU A 55 -11.39 14.58 -18.66
CA LEU A 55 -11.97 13.41 -18.01
C LEU A 55 -11.63 12.12 -18.77
N LEU A 56 -11.76 12.11 -20.09
CA LEU A 56 -11.38 10.97 -20.91
C LEU A 56 -9.91 10.61 -20.67
N PHE A 57 -9.00 11.57 -20.81
CA PHE A 57 -7.59 11.31 -20.59
C PHE A 57 -7.26 10.90 -19.16
N LEU A 58 -7.92 11.49 -18.15
CA LEU A 58 -7.82 11.08 -16.75
C LEU A 58 -8.22 9.61 -16.56
N VAL A 59 -9.33 9.15 -17.13
CA VAL A 59 -9.70 7.72 -17.07
C VAL A 59 -8.64 6.85 -17.74
N LEU A 60 -8.10 7.30 -18.87
CA LEU A 60 -7.05 6.57 -19.59
C LEU A 60 -5.72 6.50 -18.81
N THR A 61 -5.45 7.42 -17.88
CA THR A 61 -4.27 7.32 -16.98
C THR A 61 -4.31 6.11 -16.05
N GLY A 62 -5.50 5.59 -15.72
CA GLY A 62 -5.65 4.42 -14.85
C GLY A 62 -5.57 3.07 -15.58
N ILE A 63 -5.57 3.08 -16.92
CA ILE A 63 -5.44 1.86 -17.72
C ILE A 63 -4.08 1.16 -17.51
N PRO A 64 -2.95 1.87 -17.51
CA PRO A 64 -1.65 1.34 -17.11
C PRO A 64 -1.71 0.47 -15.86
N ASP A 65 -2.27 0.98 -14.76
CA ASP A 65 -2.33 0.29 -13.47
C ASP A 65 -3.17 -1.00 -13.51
N LEU A 66 -4.26 -1.00 -14.30
CA LEU A 66 -5.10 -2.17 -14.52
C LEU A 66 -4.38 -3.26 -15.34
N ILE A 67 -3.55 -2.83 -16.29
CA ILE A 67 -2.77 -3.72 -17.15
C ILE A 67 -1.50 -4.18 -16.44
N ASP A 68 -0.90 -3.40 -15.55
CA ASP A 68 0.39 -3.72 -14.95
C ASP A 68 0.29 -4.91 -13.99
N GLY A 69 -0.83 -5.07 -13.27
CA GLY A 69 -1.09 -6.29 -12.49
C GLY A 69 -1.20 -7.57 -13.35
N ALA A 70 -1.73 -7.41 -14.57
CA ALA A 70 -1.83 -8.48 -15.57
C ALA A 70 -0.48 -8.81 -16.21
N VAL A 71 0.29 -7.77 -16.56
CA VAL A 71 1.58 -7.84 -17.21
C VAL A 71 2.65 -8.33 -16.24
N ALA A 72 2.71 -7.80 -15.03
CA ALA A 72 3.63 -8.26 -13.99
C ALA A 72 3.44 -9.74 -13.65
N LYS A 73 2.19 -10.23 -13.60
CA LYS A 73 1.88 -11.66 -13.46
C LYS A 73 2.34 -12.49 -14.66
N ALA A 74 2.15 -11.99 -15.88
CA ALA A 74 2.48 -12.72 -17.12
C ALA A 74 3.99 -12.76 -17.43
N TRP A 75 4.72 -11.73 -17.02
CA TRP A 75 6.16 -11.60 -17.24
C TRP A 75 7.01 -12.10 -16.06
N GLY A 76 6.45 -12.19 -14.85
CA GLY A 76 7.20 -12.55 -13.64
C GLY A 76 8.20 -11.47 -13.21
N THR A 77 8.03 -10.24 -13.72
CA THR A 77 9.01 -9.13 -13.64
C THR A 77 8.68 -8.12 -12.55
N ALA A 78 8.23 -8.55 -11.38
CA ALA A 78 8.19 -7.67 -10.22
C ALA A 78 9.63 -7.23 -9.89
N SER A 79 10.00 -6.01 -10.28
CA SER A 79 11.35 -5.49 -10.14
C SER A 79 11.35 -4.23 -9.25
N GLN A 80 12.41 -4.05 -8.47
CA GLN A 80 12.57 -2.84 -7.64
C GLN A 80 12.61 -1.57 -8.50
N ARG A 81 13.21 -1.66 -9.71
CA ARG A 81 13.24 -0.57 -10.68
C ARG A 81 11.84 -0.17 -11.15
N GLY A 82 11.01 -1.14 -11.53
CA GLY A 82 9.64 -0.90 -11.98
C GLY A 82 8.79 -0.30 -10.86
N ALA A 83 8.84 -0.88 -9.66
CA ALA A 83 8.10 -0.35 -8.49
C ALA A 83 8.51 1.08 -8.12
N PHE A 84 9.81 1.42 -8.27
CA PHE A 84 10.29 2.78 -8.10
C PHE A 84 9.76 3.72 -9.20
N PHE A 85 9.85 3.32 -10.46
CA PHE A 85 9.39 4.13 -11.58
C PHE A 85 7.88 4.40 -11.52
N ASP A 86 7.10 3.37 -11.18
CA ASP A 86 5.66 3.47 -10.94
C ASP A 86 5.34 4.47 -9.80
N SER A 87 5.99 4.32 -8.64
CA SER A 87 5.80 5.23 -7.50
C SER A 87 6.13 6.70 -7.83
N VAL A 88 7.16 6.95 -8.64
CA VAL A 88 7.53 8.31 -9.08
C VAL A 88 6.52 8.84 -10.12
N SER A 89 6.13 7.99 -11.07
CA SER A 89 5.18 8.33 -12.13
C SER A 89 3.79 8.64 -11.57
N ASP A 90 3.39 7.96 -10.51
CA ASP A 90 2.19 8.26 -9.73
C ASP A 90 2.20 9.66 -9.15
N ARG A 91 3.33 10.07 -8.55
CA ARG A 91 3.47 11.42 -7.99
C ARG A 91 3.44 12.48 -9.08
N LEU A 92 4.14 12.21 -10.19
CA LEU A 92 4.15 13.11 -11.34
C LEU A 92 2.73 13.27 -11.92
N THR A 93 1.99 12.17 -12.06
CA THR A 93 0.61 12.15 -12.55
C THR A 93 -0.32 12.94 -11.62
N ASP A 94 -0.27 12.69 -10.30
CA ASP A 94 -1.04 13.45 -9.31
C ASP A 94 -0.77 14.96 -9.46
N GLY A 95 0.50 15.35 -9.63
CA GLY A 95 0.93 16.74 -9.82
C GLY A 95 0.42 17.36 -11.13
N LEU A 96 0.51 16.64 -12.25
CA LEU A 96 -0.01 17.08 -13.54
C LEU A 96 -1.51 17.32 -13.52
N LEU A 97 -2.27 16.37 -12.96
CA LEU A 97 -3.74 16.45 -12.92
C LEU A 97 -4.22 17.64 -12.05
N PHE A 98 -3.71 17.77 -10.83
CA PHE A 98 -4.05 18.92 -9.99
C PHE A 98 -3.48 20.23 -10.54
N GLY A 99 -2.35 20.20 -11.25
CA GLY A 99 -1.82 21.34 -12.00
C GLY A 99 -2.76 21.81 -13.12
N GLY A 100 -3.32 20.88 -13.90
CA GLY A 100 -4.34 21.19 -14.91
C GLY A 100 -5.60 21.81 -14.32
N VAL A 101 -6.08 21.28 -13.19
CA VAL A 101 -7.20 21.86 -12.44
C VAL A 101 -6.86 23.27 -11.91
N THR A 102 -5.63 23.46 -11.42
CA THR A 102 -5.14 24.77 -10.95
C THR A 102 -5.17 25.78 -12.09
N TRP A 103 -4.67 25.41 -13.28
CA TRP A 103 -4.73 26.26 -14.48
C TRP A 103 -6.18 26.59 -14.85
N TYR A 104 -7.06 25.58 -14.93
CA TYR A 104 -8.46 25.79 -15.23
C TYR A 104 -9.12 26.80 -14.28
N LEU A 105 -9.01 26.57 -12.97
CA LEU A 105 -9.64 27.44 -11.97
C LEU A 105 -9.05 28.86 -11.97
N ALA A 106 -7.74 28.98 -12.18
CA ALA A 106 -7.08 30.29 -12.29
C ALA A 106 -7.61 31.09 -13.50
N ALA A 107 -7.97 30.42 -14.59
CA ALA A 107 -8.50 31.05 -15.79
C ALA A 107 -10.00 31.39 -15.68
N THR A 108 -10.80 30.63 -14.91
CA THR A 108 -12.27 30.72 -14.96
C THR A 108 -12.96 31.27 -13.71
N ASP A 109 -12.42 31.08 -12.50
CA ASP A 109 -13.17 31.32 -11.25
C ASP A 109 -13.07 32.78 -10.74
N GLY A 110 -12.11 33.57 -11.25
CA GLY A 110 -11.91 34.98 -10.91
C GLY A 110 -11.44 35.27 -9.47
N ARG A 111 -11.64 34.34 -8.53
CA ARG A 111 -11.19 34.40 -7.14
C ARG A 111 -9.82 33.71 -7.01
N PRO A 112 -8.72 34.44 -6.76
CA PRO A 112 -7.39 33.83 -6.72
C PRO A 112 -7.24 32.73 -5.65
N VAL A 113 -8.02 32.79 -4.57
CA VAL A 113 -7.92 31.85 -3.45
C VAL A 113 -8.29 30.40 -3.82
N VAL A 114 -9.10 30.18 -4.87
CA VAL A 114 -9.58 28.82 -5.19
C VAL A 114 -8.47 27.90 -5.70
N VAL A 115 -7.38 28.46 -6.24
CA VAL A 115 -6.22 27.71 -6.73
C VAL A 115 -5.45 27.02 -5.60
N ILE A 116 -5.69 27.43 -4.35
CA ILE A 116 -5.10 26.79 -3.16
C ILE A 116 -5.66 25.37 -2.98
N LEU A 117 -6.92 25.11 -3.37
CA LEU A 117 -7.55 23.79 -3.19
C LEU A 117 -6.86 22.66 -3.97
N PRO A 118 -6.64 22.75 -5.29
CA PRO A 118 -5.92 21.70 -6.02
C PRO A 118 -4.47 21.56 -5.54
N MET A 119 -3.80 22.65 -5.16
CA MET A 119 -2.47 22.58 -4.53
C MET A 119 -2.53 21.80 -3.20
N ALA A 120 -3.51 22.09 -2.34
CA ALA A 120 -3.73 21.36 -1.10
C ALA A 120 -4.07 19.87 -1.35
N CYS A 121 -4.79 19.55 -2.43
CA CYS A 121 -5.03 18.16 -2.84
C CYS A 121 -3.72 17.45 -3.16
N TYR A 122 -2.84 18.07 -3.95
CA TYR A 122 -1.53 17.49 -4.29
C TYR A 122 -0.63 17.31 -3.06
N VAL A 123 -0.54 18.33 -2.20
CA VAL A 123 0.28 18.27 -0.97
C VAL A 123 -0.24 17.18 -0.02
N SER A 124 -1.54 17.14 0.24
CA SER A 124 -2.14 16.15 1.13
C SER A 124 -2.03 14.73 0.56
N ALA A 125 -2.23 14.53 -0.75
CA ALA A 125 -2.02 13.24 -1.41
C ALA A 125 -0.55 12.79 -1.37
N SER A 126 0.38 13.73 -1.53
CA SER A 126 1.82 13.47 -1.43
C SER A 126 2.22 13.07 -0.01
N LEU A 127 1.65 13.71 1.01
CA LEU A 127 1.87 13.34 2.41
C LEU A 127 1.40 11.90 2.71
N VAL A 128 0.20 11.52 2.24
CA VAL A 128 -0.34 10.15 2.39
C VAL A 128 0.61 9.10 1.81
N SER A 129 1.16 9.36 0.62
CA SER A 129 2.09 8.43 -0.05
C SER A 129 3.48 8.45 0.58
N TYR A 130 3.96 9.61 1.03
CA TYR A 130 5.25 9.71 1.72
C TYR A 130 5.25 8.96 3.05
N ILE A 131 4.20 9.08 3.86
CA ILE A 131 4.10 8.34 5.13
C ILE A 131 4.16 6.83 4.87
N ARG A 132 3.47 6.34 3.83
CA ARG A 132 3.53 4.93 3.44
C ARG A 132 4.95 4.54 3.01
N ALA A 133 5.53 5.25 2.05
CA ALA A 133 6.87 4.95 1.55
C ALA A 133 7.93 4.98 2.67
N LYS A 134 7.84 5.95 3.58
CA LYS A 134 8.76 6.06 4.72
C LYS A 134 8.54 4.96 5.76
N GLY A 135 7.29 4.59 6.03
CA GLY A 135 6.94 3.44 6.87
C GLY A 135 7.55 2.16 6.31
N ASP A 136 7.28 1.88 5.03
CA ASP A 136 7.74 0.67 4.34
C ASP A 136 9.29 0.61 4.30
N ALA A 137 9.96 1.75 4.07
CA ALA A 137 11.42 1.86 4.12
C ALA A 137 12.03 1.61 5.51
N LEU A 138 11.26 1.82 6.59
CA LEU A 138 11.64 1.49 7.96
C LEU A 138 11.25 0.04 8.34
N GLY A 139 10.71 -0.74 7.41
CA GLY A 139 10.19 -2.09 7.67
C GLY A 139 8.90 -2.10 8.49
N LEU A 140 8.17 -0.98 8.53
CA LEU A 140 6.89 -0.81 9.21
C LEU A 140 5.76 -0.80 8.18
N ASP A 141 4.56 -1.25 8.57
CA ASP A 141 3.42 -1.26 7.66
C ASP A 141 2.76 0.13 7.60
N GLY A 142 3.00 0.86 6.51
CA GLY A 142 2.40 2.17 6.22
C GLY A 142 1.10 2.14 5.40
N SER A 143 0.52 0.96 5.14
CA SER A 143 -0.65 0.79 4.27
C SER A 143 -2.00 1.07 4.97
N GLY A 144 -3.08 1.15 4.18
CA GLY A 144 -4.46 1.34 4.64
C GLY A 144 -4.92 2.80 4.70
N GLY A 145 -6.01 3.05 5.43
CA GLY A 145 -6.66 4.36 5.57
C GLY A 145 -7.98 4.46 4.80
N LEU A 146 -8.65 5.61 4.85
CA LEU A 146 -9.99 5.77 4.25
C LEU A 146 -9.97 5.90 2.73
N VAL A 147 -8.96 6.56 2.17
CA VAL A 147 -8.89 6.91 0.76
C VAL A 147 -7.52 6.55 0.21
N GLU A 148 -7.50 5.81 -0.88
CA GLU A 148 -6.30 5.53 -1.67
C GLU A 148 -6.30 6.37 -2.97
N ARG A 149 -5.42 6.01 -3.90
CA ARG A 149 -5.23 6.77 -5.15
C ARG A 149 -6.44 6.62 -6.08
N ALA A 150 -7.00 5.42 -6.19
CA ALA A 150 -8.14 5.16 -7.06
C ALA A 150 -9.37 5.98 -6.65
N GLU A 151 -9.68 6.07 -5.35
CA GLU A 151 -10.82 6.85 -4.86
C GLU A 151 -10.62 8.35 -5.12
N ARG A 152 -9.39 8.87 -5.02
CA ARG A 152 -9.09 10.26 -5.43
C ARG A 152 -9.35 10.50 -6.91
N PHE A 153 -8.99 9.55 -7.77
CA PHE A 153 -9.19 9.68 -9.21
C PHE A 153 -10.68 9.64 -9.55
N ILE A 154 -11.44 8.76 -8.90
CA ILE A 154 -12.91 8.71 -9.05
C ILE A 154 -13.54 10.03 -8.58
N MET A 155 -13.13 10.55 -7.42
CA MET A 155 -13.63 11.85 -6.94
C MET A 155 -13.30 12.97 -7.92
N LEU A 156 -12.06 13.06 -8.40
CA LEU A 156 -11.68 14.07 -9.38
C LEU A 156 -12.46 13.92 -10.69
N ALA A 157 -12.69 12.69 -11.17
CA ALA A 157 -13.52 12.41 -12.34
C ALA A 157 -14.95 12.95 -12.17
N VAL A 158 -15.56 12.75 -11.00
CA VAL A 158 -16.89 13.31 -10.67
C VAL A 158 -16.84 14.84 -10.69
N GLY A 159 -15.79 15.46 -10.14
CA GLY A 159 -15.61 16.91 -10.18
C GLY A 159 -15.47 17.48 -11.61
N LEU A 160 -14.79 16.76 -12.50
CA LEU A 160 -14.68 17.15 -13.91
C LEU A 160 -16.00 16.95 -14.68
N LEU A 161 -16.74 15.89 -14.37
CA LEU A 161 -18.03 15.59 -14.99
C LEU A 161 -19.13 16.60 -14.57
N PHE A 162 -19.06 17.09 -13.32
CA PHE A 162 -19.99 18.08 -12.77
C PHE A 162 -19.22 19.31 -12.27
N PRO A 163 -18.83 20.24 -13.16
CA PRO A 163 -18.01 21.40 -12.80
C PRO A 163 -18.53 22.26 -11.63
N PRO A 164 -19.85 22.45 -11.43
CA PRO A 164 -20.37 23.15 -10.26
C PRO A 164 -20.00 22.50 -8.91
N LEU A 165 -19.71 21.18 -8.90
CA LEU A 165 -19.31 20.43 -7.71
C LEU A 165 -17.78 20.39 -7.52
N LEU A 166 -16.99 20.83 -8.50
CA LEU A 166 -15.53 20.66 -8.52
C LEU A 166 -14.86 21.18 -7.23
N LEU A 167 -15.21 22.39 -6.78
CA LEU A 167 -14.62 22.97 -5.57
C LEU A 167 -14.97 22.15 -4.31
N ALA A 168 -16.21 21.67 -4.20
CA ALA A 168 -16.65 20.83 -3.08
C ALA A 168 -15.94 19.47 -3.09
N VAL A 169 -15.78 18.88 -4.27
CA VAL A 169 -15.03 17.64 -4.48
C VAL A 169 -13.56 17.80 -4.09
N LEU A 170 -12.90 18.89 -4.51
CA LEU A 170 -11.51 19.17 -4.14
C LEU A 170 -11.36 19.34 -2.62
N ALA A 171 -12.26 20.07 -1.98
CA ALA A 171 -12.27 20.20 -0.52
C ALA A 171 -12.45 18.85 0.18
N LEU A 172 -13.34 18.00 -0.33
CA LEU A 172 -13.55 16.64 0.19
C LEU A 172 -12.27 15.78 0.05
N ILE A 173 -11.60 15.84 -1.11
CA ILE A 173 -10.33 15.13 -1.33
C ILE A 173 -9.29 15.55 -0.29
N VAL A 174 -9.13 16.85 -0.03
CA VAL A 174 -8.19 17.35 1.00
C VAL A 174 -8.52 16.78 2.38
N VAL A 175 -9.78 16.87 2.80
CA VAL A 175 -10.22 16.37 4.12
C VAL A 175 -9.94 14.87 4.24
N LEU A 176 -10.33 14.07 3.26
CA LEU A 176 -10.14 12.63 3.28
C LEU A 176 -8.66 12.22 3.23
N ASN A 177 -7.84 12.95 2.47
CA ASN A 177 -6.39 12.74 2.45
C ASN A 177 -5.77 13.04 3.82
N MET A 178 -6.16 14.13 4.48
CA MET A 178 -5.61 14.49 5.78
C MET A 178 -6.02 13.50 6.87
N ILE A 179 -7.27 13.01 6.84
CA ILE A 179 -7.71 11.93 7.74
C ILE A 179 -6.88 10.67 7.49
N THR A 180 -6.71 10.28 6.23
CA THR A 180 -5.90 9.11 5.84
C THR A 180 -4.44 9.27 6.27
N ALA A 181 -3.84 10.45 6.08
CA ALA A 181 -2.48 10.75 6.52
C ALA A 181 -2.34 10.61 8.04
N GLY A 182 -3.29 11.14 8.81
CA GLY A 182 -3.33 10.98 10.26
C GLY A 182 -3.44 9.51 10.70
N GLN A 183 -4.31 8.73 10.04
CA GLN A 183 -4.45 7.29 10.32
C GLN A 183 -3.15 6.53 10.06
N ARG A 184 -2.52 6.76 8.91
CA ARG A 184 -1.23 6.14 8.56
C ARG A 184 -0.12 6.57 9.52
N PHE A 185 -0.06 7.85 9.85
CA PHE A 185 0.92 8.37 10.81
C PHE A 185 0.77 7.69 12.16
N VAL A 186 -0.43 7.65 12.74
CA VAL A 186 -0.70 7.00 14.03
C VAL A 186 -0.35 5.51 13.98
N LYS A 187 -0.70 4.83 12.87
CA LYS A 187 -0.38 3.40 12.66
C LYS A 187 1.13 3.16 12.66
N VAL A 188 1.90 3.95 11.90
CA VAL A 188 3.37 3.82 11.84
C VAL A 188 4.01 4.22 13.17
N TRP A 189 3.53 5.30 13.80
CA TRP A 189 4.04 5.79 15.09
C TRP A 189 3.91 4.74 16.19
N ARG A 190 2.74 4.08 16.28
CA ARG A 190 2.50 3.00 17.26
C ARG A 190 3.40 1.79 17.02
N GLN A 191 3.67 1.43 15.76
CA GLN A 191 4.59 0.35 15.43
C GLN A 191 6.03 0.70 15.81
N ALA A 192 6.47 1.94 15.54
CA ALA A 192 7.80 2.42 15.88
C ALA A 192 8.04 2.50 17.40
N ALA A 193 7.01 2.80 18.18
CA ALA A 193 7.08 2.86 19.64
C ALA A 193 7.05 1.47 20.32
N ALA A 194 6.70 0.41 19.59
CA ALA A 194 6.67 -0.93 20.16
C ALA A 194 8.11 -1.45 20.42
N PRO A 195 8.37 -2.10 21.58
CA PRO A 195 9.67 -2.69 21.84
C PRO A 195 10.05 -3.70 20.74
N PRO A 196 11.34 -3.79 20.33
CA PRO A 196 11.76 -4.73 19.29
C PRO A 196 11.33 -6.17 19.65
N LYS A 197 10.50 -6.79 18.82
CA LYS A 197 10.03 -8.19 18.98
C LYS A 197 11.17 -9.18 19.23
N ALA A 198 12.37 -8.89 18.74
CA ALA A 198 13.57 -9.71 18.93
C ALA A 198 13.94 -9.94 20.41
N LEU A 199 13.62 -9.02 21.32
CA LEU A 199 13.92 -9.16 22.76
C LEU A 199 12.85 -9.95 23.53
N SER A 200 11.58 -9.85 23.13
CA SER A 200 10.49 -10.59 23.77
C SER A 200 10.54 -12.09 23.45
N ASP A 201 10.82 -12.44 22.20
CA ASP A 201 10.93 -13.85 21.76
C ASP A 201 12.18 -14.54 22.32
N ARG A 202 13.30 -13.81 22.44
CA ARG A 202 14.49 -14.34 23.11
C ARG A 202 14.28 -14.54 24.62
N ARG A 203 13.55 -13.65 25.29
CA ARG A 203 13.21 -13.82 26.72
C ARG A 203 12.24 -14.97 26.95
N SER A 204 11.19 -15.08 26.14
CA SER A 204 10.18 -16.14 26.27
C SER A 204 10.75 -17.53 25.92
N SER A 205 11.56 -17.63 24.87
CA SER A 205 12.26 -18.88 24.53
C SER A 205 13.30 -19.29 25.58
N ARG A 206 14.07 -18.33 26.12
CA ARG A 206 15.04 -18.59 27.19
C ARG A 206 14.35 -19.01 28.49
N ALA A 207 13.24 -18.36 28.86
CA ALA A 207 12.43 -18.70 30.04
C ALA A 207 11.76 -20.09 29.92
N ARG A 208 11.23 -20.44 28.74
CA ARG A 208 10.71 -21.80 28.48
C ARG A 208 11.80 -22.85 28.55
N ARG A 209 12.99 -22.55 28.02
CA ARG A 209 14.12 -23.49 28.01
C ARG A 209 14.66 -23.74 29.42
N THR A 210 14.81 -22.71 30.25
CA THR A 210 15.25 -22.87 31.66
C THR A 210 14.22 -23.61 32.50
N GLY A 211 12.93 -23.30 32.37
CA GLY A 211 11.84 -24.00 33.09
C GLY A 211 11.72 -25.49 32.74
N ARG A 212 12.01 -25.87 31.49
CA ARG A 212 11.97 -27.27 31.06
C ARG A 212 13.14 -28.09 31.61
N THR A 213 14.35 -27.49 31.66
CA THR A 213 15.55 -28.16 32.21
C THR A 213 15.54 -28.32 33.72
N SER A 214 14.93 -27.40 34.46
CA SER A 214 14.80 -27.54 35.91
C SER A 214 13.77 -28.62 36.27
N GLY A 215 12.60 -28.62 35.64
CA GLY A 215 11.56 -29.63 35.88
C GLY A 215 12.01 -31.07 35.61
N THR A 216 12.74 -31.31 34.52
CA THR A 216 13.27 -32.65 34.21
C THR A 216 14.36 -33.09 35.17
N ARG A 217 15.29 -32.21 35.57
CA ARG A 217 16.33 -32.51 36.56
C ARG A 217 15.75 -32.84 37.94
N TRP A 218 14.73 -32.11 38.38
CA TRP A 218 14.04 -32.39 39.64
C TRP A 218 13.30 -33.74 39.62
N ALA A 219 12.62 -34.07 38.52
CA ALA A 219 11.96 -35.37 38.36
C ALA A 219 12.97 -36.53 38.35
N GLU A 220 14.09 -36.37 37.65
CA GLU A 220 15.14 -37.39 37.54
C GLU A 220 15.92 -37.60 38.85
N GLN A 221 16.17 -36.53 39.62
CA GLN A 221 16.76 -36.68 40.97
C GLN A 221 15.79 -37.36 41.94
N ARG A 222 14.49 -37.10 41.81
CA ARG A 222 13.47 -37.70 42.67
C ARG A 222 13.31 -39.20 42.40
N SER A 223 13.31 -39.63 41.13
CA SER A 223 13.29 -41.06 40.78
C SER A 223 14.53 -41.78 41.29
N ARG A 224 15.73 -41.23 41.08
CA ARG A 224 16.98 -41.81 41.59
C ARG A 224 16.98 -41.95 43.12
N ARG A 225 16.47 -40.96 43.86
CA ARG A 225 16.33 -41.05 45.33
C ARG A 225 15.36 -42.15 45.77
N LEU A 226 14.29 -42.37 45.03
CA LEU A 226 13.32 -43.44 45.33
C LEU A 226 13.93 -44.82 45.04
N GLU A 227 14.66 -44.99 43.94
CA GLU A 227 15.39 -46.22 43.60
C GLU A 227 16.49 -46.54 44.64
N THR A 228 17.20 -45.51 45.12
CA THR A 228 18.25 -45.70 46.15
C THR A 228 17.65 -46.07 47.52
N ARG A 229 16.42 -45.61 47.82
CA ARG A 229 15.68 -46.03 49.03
C ARG A 229 15.16 -47.47 48.93
N ALA A 230 14.63 -47.87 47.78
CA ALA A 230 14.13 -49.23 47.53
C ALA A 230 15.26 -50.27 47.59
N THR A 231 16.43 -49.94 47.06
CA THR A 231 17.62 -50.81 47.13
C THR A 231 18.22 -50.91 48.54
N ARG A 232 18.09 -49.86 49.37
CA ARG A 232 18.49 -49.91 50.79
C ARG A 232 17.52 -50.71 51.68
N SER A 233 16.22 -50.72 51.38
CA SER A 233 15.25 -51.54 52.13
C SER A 233 15.35 -53.03 51.80
N ALA A 234 15.79 -53.38 50.59
CA ALA A 234 16.02 -54.77 50.17
C ALA A 234 17.30 -55.40 50.76
N ARG A 235 18.18 -54.60 51.37
CA ARG A 235 19.49 -55.04 51.90
C ARG A 235 19.54 -55.17 53.42
N ARG A 236 18.42 -55.07 54.14
CA ARG A 236 18.37 -55.37 55.57
C ARG A 236 18.27 -56.89 55.78
N PRO A 237 19.29 -57.55 56.38
CA PRO A 237 19.14 -58.92 56.85
C PRO A 237 18.11 -58.93 57.99
N ARG A 238 17.23 -59.93 58.01
CA ARG A 238 16.50 -60.31 59.22
C ARG A 238 17.45 -61.13 60.09
N SER A 239 18.06 -60.50 61.09
CA SER A 239 18.58 -61.10 62.33
C SER A 239 19.20 -60.00 63.18
#